data_AF-A0A351KW39-F1
#
_entry.id   AF-A0A351KW39-F1
#
_cell.length_a   1.000
_cell.length_b   1.000
_cell.length_c   1.000
_cell.angle_alpha   90.00
_cell.angle_beta   90.00
_cell.angle_gamma   90.00
#
_symmetry.space_group_name_H-M   'P 1'
#
loop_
_entity.id
_entity.type
_entity.pdbx_description
1 polymer ?
#
loop_
_entity_poly.entity_id
_entity_poly.type
_entity_poly.pdbx_seq_one_letter_code
_entity_poly.pdbx_strand_id
1 'polypeptide(L)'
;EAIAATGVPNYFGPQRFGRDGDNVERALDLFRNTSTRINPNLRGIYLSAARSEIFNHILSERVFDGVWNLGIAGDVYMFSDSKSHFEADFDAQDIKDRIDLMVIHPSGPLIGDKPSVATLKAAEIETRVLTRFSEIHEGL
;
A
#
# COMPACT_ATOMS: atom_id res chain seq x y z
N GLU A 1 20.75 -12.40 11.03
CA GLU A 1 21.19 -12.74 9.67
C GLU A 1 20.05 -12.62 8.65
N ALA A 2 18.87 -13.24 8.85
CA ALA A 2 17.75 -13.18 7.90
C ALA A 2 17.28 -11.76 7.51
N ILE A 3 17.07 -10.85 8.48
CA ILE A 3 16.63 -9.46 8.19
C ILE A 3 17.60 -8.71 7.28
N ALA A 4 18.91 -8.93 7.44
CA ALA A 4 19.92 -8.27 6.60
C ALA A 4 19.90 -8.80 5.15
N ALA A 5 19.46 -10.05 4.95
CA ALA A 5 19.42 -10.69 3.65
C ALA A 5 18.10 -10.44 2.91
N THR A 6 16.96 -10.40 3.61
CA THR A 6 15.63 -10.33 2.97
C THR A 6 14.89 -9.03 3.22
N GLY A 7 15.37 -8.18 4.13
CA GLY A 7 14.65 -7.00 4.60
C GLY A 7 13.43 -7.37 5.46
N VAL A 8 12.48 -6.43 5.55
CA VAL A 8 11.19 -6.61 6.24
C VAL A 8 10.05 -6.00 5.42
N PRO A 9 8.81 -6.49 5.54
CA PRO A 9 7.65 -5.85 4.95
C PRO A 9 7.52 -4.39 5.43
N ASN A 10 7.37 -3.46 4.49
CA ASN A 10 7.38 -2.02 4.76
C ASN A 10 6.01 -1.49 5.24
N TYR A 11 5.54 -1.97 6.39
CA TYR A 11 4.30 -1.50 7.01
C TYR A 11 4.39 -0.05 7.50
N PHE A 12 3.29 0.69 7.40
CA PHE A 12 3.11 1.89 8.21
C PHE A 12 2.95 1.49 9.68
N GLY A 13 3.81 2.03 10.55
CA GLY A 13 3.79 1.74 11.97
C GLY A 13 2.63 2.42 12.73
N PRO A 14 2.36 1.99 13.99
CA PRO A 14 1.21 2.45 14.79
C PRO A 14 1.07 3.98 14.90
N GLN A 15 2.19 4.70 14.94
CA GLN A 15 2.22 6.17 15.00
C GLN A 15 1.44 6.83 13.84
N ARG A 16 1.35 6.18 12.68
CA ARG A 16 0.61 6.68 11.51
C ARG A 16 -0.89 6.82 11.81
N PHE A 17 -1.41 5.97 12.68
CA PHE A 17 -2.84 5.81 12.94
C PHE A 17 -3.32 6.60 14.16
N GLY A 18 -2.47 7.42 14.76
CA GLY A 18 -2.86 8.26 15.90
C GLY A 18 -2.76 7.52 17.23
N ARG A 19 -3.39 8.07 18.28
CA ARG A 19 -3.41 7.42 19.59
C ARG A 19 -4.49 6.34 19.53
N ASP A 20 -4.12 5.11 19.89
CA ASP A 20 -5.03 3.96 19.87
C ASP A 20 -5.68 3.67 18.50
N GLY A 21 -5.11 4.17 17.40
CA GLY A 21 -5.64 3.97 16.04
C GLY A 21 -6.77 4.91 15.64
N ASP A 22 -7.04 5.95 16.42
CA ASP A 22 -8.21 6.82 16.25
C ASP A 22 -8.28 7.55 14.90
N ASN A 23 -7.15 7.80 14.22
CA ASN A 23 -7.15 8.54 12.96
C ASN A 23 -7.93 7.85 11.83
N VAL A 24 -8.02 6.51 11.83
CA VAL A 24 -8.80 5.77 10.82
C VAL A 24 -10.29 6.00 11.07
N GLU A 25 -10.74 5.92 12.31
CA GLU A 25 -12.14 6.21 12.67
C GLU A 25 -12.50 7.67 12.35
N ARG A 26 -11.60 8.61 12.63
CA ARG A 26 -11.80 10.02 12.25
C ARG A 26 -11.90 10.22 10.74
N ALA A 27 -11.21 9.40 9.94
CA ALA A 27 -11.36 9.42 8.49
C ALA A 27 -12.74 8.89 8.08
N LEU A 28 -13.23 7.82 8.71
CA LEU A 28 -14.58 7.30 8.47
C LEU A 28 -15.66 8.33 8.82
N ASP A 29 -15.54 9.02 9.96
CA ASP A 29 -16.46 10.12 10.34
C ASP A 29 -16.48 11.26 9.32
N LEU A 30 -15.31 11.56 8.74
CA LEU A 30 -15.17 12.56 7.68
C LEU A 30 -15.90 12.12 6.41
N PHE A 31 -15.80 10.85 6.02
CA PHE A 31 -16.46 10.29 4.84
C PHE A 31 -17.97 10.18 5.01
N ARG A 32 -18.43 9.85 6.22
CA ARG A 32 -19.86 9.78 6.58
C ARG A 32 -20.52 11.16 6.73
N ASN A 33 -19.77 12.26 6.58
CA ASN A 33 -20.21 13.64 6.83
C ASN A 33 -20.78 13.84 8.25
N THR A 34 -20.35 13.03 9.23
CA THR A 34 -20.77 13.16 10.64
C THR A 34 -19.92 14.18 11.40
N SER A 35 -18.85 14.68 10.78
CA SER A 35 -17.94 15.67 11.37
C SER A 35 -18.32 17.11 11.06
N THR A 36 -18.17 17.98 12.07
CA THR A 36 -18.21 19.44 11.91
C THR A 36 -16.94 19.95 11.23
N ARG A 37 -16.89 21.25 10.88
CA ARG A 37 -15.76 21.89 10.17
C ARG A 37 -14.39 21.51 10.77
N ILE A 38 -13.66 20.61 10.08
CA ILE A 38 -12.34 20.12 10.50
C ILE A 38 -11.23 21.06 10.00
N ASN A 39 -10.16 21.19 10.78
CA ASN A 39 -8.93 21.85 10.35
C ASN A 39 -8.31 21.12 9.13
N PRO A 40 -7.97 21.80 8.02
CA PRO A 40 -7.35 21.17 6.84
C PRO A 40 -6.13 20.30 7.14
N ASN A 41 -5.31 20.66 8.12
CA ASN A 41 -4.15 19.86 8.52
C ASN A 41 -4.56 18.52 9.12
N LEU A 42 -5.60 18.51 9.97
CA LEU A 42 -6.14 17.28 10.55
C LEU A 42 -6.80 16.41 9.48
N ARG A 43 -7.51 17.03 8.52
CA ARG A 43 -8.06 16.31 7.36
C ARG A 43 -6.95 15.58 6.60
N GLY A 44 -5.81 16.22 6.35
CA GLY A 44 -4.67 15.57 5.71
C GLY A 44 -4.12 14.37 6.48
N ILE A 45 -4.08 14.45 7.81
CA ILE A 45 -3.65 13.36 8.69
C ILE A 45 -4.61 12.17 8.61
N TYR A 46 -5.92 12.41 8.68
CA TYR A 46 -6.94 11.36 8.62
C TYR A 46 -6.94 10.65 7.26
N LEU A 47 -6.86 11.41 6.16
CA LEU A 47 -6.69 10.84 4.81
C LEU A 47 -5.39 10.05 4.66
N SER A 48 -4.30 10.50 5.31
CA SER A 48 -3.04 9.73 5.34
C SER A 48 -3.20 8.40 6.08
N ALA A 49 -3.93 8.38 7.20
CA ALA A 49 -4.17 7.16 7.97
C ALA A 49 -5.03 6.15 7.18
N ALA A 50 -6.14 6.60 6.59
CA ALA A 50 -7.01 5.78 5.75
C ALA A 50 -6.26 5.09 4.58
N ARG A 51 -5.43 5.84 3.85
CA ARG A 51 -4.60 5.27 2.76
C ARG A 51 -3.57 4.27 3.26
N SER A 52 -2.97 4.56 4.42
CA SER A 52 -1.99 3.68 5.05
C SER A 52 -2.61 2.38 5.54
N GLU A 53 -3.87 2.42 5.98
CA GLU A 53 -4.64 1.24 6.41
C GLU A 53 -4.83 0.28 5.23
N ILE A 54 -5.37 0.76 4.10
CA ILE A 54 -5.54 -0.05 2.90
C ILE A 54 -4.20 -0.62 2.42
N PHE A 55 -3.15 0.20 2.37
CA PHE A 55 -1.81 -0.26 1.98
C PHE A 55 -1.29 -1.38 2.88
N ASN A 56 -1.40 -1.21 4.21
CA ASN A 56 -0.99 -2.24 5.17
C ASN A 56 -1.77 -3.55 4.96
N HIS A 57 -3.06 -3.49 4.63
CA HIS A 57 -3.84 -4.70 4.33
C HIS A 57 -3.44 -5.35 3.01
N ILE A 58 -3.15 -4.59 1.96
CA ILE A 58 -2.60 -5.13 0.69
C ILE A 58 -1.26 -5.83 0.95
N LEU A 59 -0.37 -5.18 1.70
CA LEU A 59 0.91 -5.76 2.07
C LEU A 59 0.73 -7.03 2.92
N SER A 60 -0.25 -7.06 3.81
CA SER A 60 -0.56 -8.24 4.64
C SER A 60 -1.00 -9.45 3.80
N GLU A 61 -1.81 -9.24 2.76
CA GLU A 61 -2.17 -10.32 1.84
C GLU A 61 -0.91 -10.88 1.13
N ARG A 62 0.00 -10.01 0.68
CA ARG A 62 1.27 -10.47 0.08
C ARG A 62 2.18 -11.20 1.06
N VAL A 63 2.24 -10.75 2.31
CA VAL A 63 3.02 -11.41 3.38
C VAL A 63 2.42 -12.79 3.67
N PHE A 64 1.10 -12.89 3.76
CA PHE A 64 0.40 -14.15 3.96
C PHE A 64 0.65 -15.14 2.81
N ASP A 65 0.64 -14.64 1.58
CA ASP A 65 0.93 -15.44 0.38
C ASP A 65 2.44 -15.74 0.19
N GLY A 66 3.32 -15.17 1.03
CA GLY A 66 4.77 -15.38 0.95
C GLY A 66 5.46 -14.69 -0.24
N VAL A 67 4.82 -13.66 -0.81
CA VAL A 67 5.27 -12.96 -2.04
C VAL A 67 5.54 -11.47 -1.84
N TRP A 68 5.65 -11.00 -0.59
CA TRP A 68 5.81 -9.57 -0.29
C TRP A 68 7.09 -8.94 -0.87
N ASN A 69 8.13 -9.73 -1.05
CA ASN A 69 9.42 -9.33 -1.62
C ASN A 69 9.71 -9.97 -2.98
N LEU A 70 8.70 -10.56 -3.63
CA LEU A 70 8.82 -11.24 -4.92
C LEU A 70 7.96 -10.54 -5.97
N GLY A 71 8.46 -10.48 -7.20
CA GLY A 71 7.65 -10.05 -8.34
C GLY A 71 6.57 -11.10 -8.66
N ILE A 72 5.33 -10.65 -8.84
CA ILE A 72 4.20 -11.47 -9.29
C ILE A 72 3.59 -10.90 -10.57
N ALA A 73 2.75 -11.70 -11.24
CA ALA A 73 2.11 -11.30 -12.49
C ALA A 73 1.33 -9.97 -12.33
N GLY A 74 1.68 -9.00 -13.17
CA GLY A 74 1.08 -7.67 -13.23
C GLY A 74 1.55 -6.68 -12.16
N ASP A 75 2.69 -6.96 -11.51
CA ASP A 75 3.30 -6.05 -10.55
C ASP A 75 3.76 -4.71 -11.16
N VAL A 76 3.71 -3.70 -10.30
CA VAL A 76 4.35 -2.40 -10.48
C VAL A 76 5.55 -2.33 -9.56
N TYR A 77 6.71 -1.96 -10.11
CA TYR A 77 7.97 -1.89 -9.37
C TYR A 77 8.36 -0.44 -9.08
N MET A 78 9.06 -0.23 -7.97
CA MET A 78 9.70 1.05 -7.64
C MET A 78 11.20 0.85 -7.44
N PHE A 79 11.99 1.83 -7.86
CA PHE A 79 13.42 1.88 -7.55
C PHE A 79 13.65 2.22 -6.06
N SER A 80 14.71 1.68 -5.47
CA SER A 80 15.04 1.90 -4.05
C SER A 80 15.48 3.34 -3.74
N ASP A 81 15.97 4.08 -4.74
CA ASP A 81 16.53 5.43 -4.59
C ASP A 81 15.60 6.54 -5.13
N SER A 82 14.43 6.21 -5.68
CA SER A 82 13.53 7.18 -6.27
C SER A 82 12.05 6.84 -6.08
N LYS A 83 11.19 7.81 -6.40
CA LYS A 83 9.72 7.63 -6.39
C LYS A 83 9.17 7.16 -7.74
N SER A 84 10.05 6.83 -8.68
CA SER A 84 9.65 6.37 -10.01
C SER A 84 9.13 4.94 -9.91
N HIS A 85 7.98 4.69 -10.53
CA HIS A 85 7.40 3.37 -10.66
C HIS A 85 7.24 2.99 -12.13
N PHE A 86 7.25 1.68 -12.42
CA PHE A 86 7.12 1.17 -13.77
C PHE A 86 6.53 -0.25 -13.78
N GLU A 87 5.87 -0.59 -14.88
CA GLU A 87 5.39 -1.94 -15.17
C GLU A 87 6.50 -2.75 -15.83
N ALA A 88 6.64 -4.02 -15.46
CA ALA A 88 7.57 -4.93 -16.12
C ALA A 88 7.07 -6.38 -16.04
N ASP A 89 7.57 -7.22 -16.94
CA ASP A 89 7.33 -8.65 -16.86
C ASP A 89 8.08 -9.24 -15.64
N PHE A 90 7.32 -9.79 -14.69
CA PHE A 90 7.85 -10.39 -13.48
C PHE A 90 8.74 -11.62 -13.75
N ASP A 91 8.57 -12.30 -14.89
CA ASP A 91 9.35 -13.48 -15.23
C ASP A 91 10.70 -13.13 -15.87
N ALA A 92 10.87 -11.87 -16.32
CA ALA A 92 12.10 -11.40 -16.93
C ALA A 92 13.30 -11.48 -15.95
N GLN A 93 14.42 -12.02 -16.41
CA GLN A 93 15.59 -12.25 -15.57
C GLN A 93 16.14 -10.96 -14.95
N ASP A 94 16.20 -9.86 -15.72
CA ASP A 94 16.66 -8.55 -15.22
C ASP A 94 15.80 -8.03 -14.05
N ILE A 95 14.50 -8.34 -14.03
CA ILE A 95 13.61 -7.95 -12.92
C ILE A 95 13.91 -8.77 -11.67
N LYS A 96 14.07 -10.09 -11.81
CA LYS A 96 14.43 -10.98 -10.71
C LYS A 96 15.78 -10.59 -10.10
N ASP A 97 16.79 -10.38 -10.95
CA ASP A 97 18.13 -9.98 -10.52
C ASP A 97 18.11 -8.64 -9.77
N ARG A 98 17.32 -7.66 -10.24
CA ARG A 98 17.21 -6.36 -9.57
C ARG A 98 16.46 -6.43 -8.24
N ILE A 99 15.49 -7.34 -8.09
CA ILE A 99 14.82 -7.59 -6.81
C ILE A 99 15.80 -8.23 -5.83
N ASP A 100 16.53 -9.26 -6.27
CA ASP A 100 17.53 -9.96 -5.45
C ASP A 100 18.65 -9.01 -5.00
N LEU A 101 19.04 -8.07 -5.85
CA LEU A 101 20.01 -7.02 -5.55
C LEU A 101 19.41 -5.81 -4.80
N MET A 102 18.11 -5.82 -4.47
CA MET A 102 17.38 -4.73 -3.80
C MET A 102 17.47 -3.36 -4.52
N VAL A 103 17.61 -3.40 -5.85
CA VAL A 103 17.61 -2.20 -6.71
C VAL A 103 16.18 -1.75 -6.98
N ILE A 104 15.26 -2.71 -7.12
CA ILE A 104 13.83 -2.46 -7.28
C ILE A 104 13.03 -3.32 -6.30
N HIS A 105 11.80 -2.89 -6.03
CA HIS A 105 10.89 -3.60 -5.14
C HIS A 105 9.49 -3.67 -5.77
N PRO A 106 8.77 -4.80 -5.62
CA PRO A 106 7.32 -4.81 -5.80
C PRO A 106 6.67 -3.73 -4.94
N SER A 107 5.70 -3.02 -5.50
CA SER A 107 5.02 -1.93 -4.82
C SER A 107 3.55 -2.25 -4.57
N GLY A 108 2.91 -1.41 -3.74
CA GLY A 108 1.48 -1.42 -3.51
C GLY A 108 0.93 0.01 -3.54
N PRO A 109 -0.35 0.20 -3.89
CA PRO A 109 -0.89 1.52 -4.12
C PRO A 109 -1.18 2.25 -2.80
N LEU A 110 -0.91 3.55 -2.78
CA LEU A 110 -1.53 4.48 -1.85
C LEU A 110 -2.74 5.09 -2.57
N ILE A 111 -3.92 4.60 -2.20
CA ILE A 111 -5.20 4.94 -2.85
C ILE A 111 -5.44 6.46 -2.88
N GLY A 112 -6.00 6.95 -3.98
CA GLY A 112 -6.40 8.33 -4.18
C GLY A 112 -7.00 8.48 -5.58
N ASP A 113 -6.97 9.70 -6.14
CA ASP A 113 -7.64 10.01 -7.41
C ASP A 113 -7.22 9.14 -8.60
N LYS A 114 -5.96 8.67 -8.61
CA LYS A 114 -5.44 7.84 -9.69
C LYS A 114 -5.54 6.37 -9.32
N PRO A 115 -6.18 5.55 -10.16
CA PRO A 115 -6.22 4.11 -9.92
C PRO A 115 -4.82 3.50 -10.01
N SER A 116 -4.66 2.35 -9.35
CA SER A 116 -3.47 1.52 -9.53
C SER A 116 -3.37 1.06 -10.99
N VAL A 117 -2.13 0.95 -11.48
CA VAL A 117 -1.83 0.39 -12.80
C VAL A 117 -1.44 -1.09 -12.71
N ALA A 118 -1.48 -1.69 -11.51
CA ALA A 118 -1.27 -3.12 -11.36
C ALA A 118 -2.31 -3.91 -12.17
N THR A 119 -1.91 -5.09 -12.65
CA THR A 119 -2.77 -5.99 -13.42
C THR A 119 -2.69 -7.41 -12.86
N LEU A 120 -3.47 -8.33 -13.45
CA LEU A 120 -3.38 -9.77 -13.17
C LEU A 120 -3.41 -10.07 -11.65
N LYS A 121 -2.44 -10.84 -11.15
CA LYS A 121 -2.41 -11.31 -9.77
C LYS A 121 -2.26 -10.17 -8.77
N ALA A 122 -1.45 -9.16 -9.10
CA ALA A 122 -1.28 -7.98 -8.26
C ALA A 122 -2.62 -7.22 -8.11
N ALA A 123 -3.33 -6.98 -9.22
CA ALA A 123 -4.64 -6.32 -9.21
C ALA A 123 -5.72 -7.13 -8.46
N GLU A 124 -5.68 -8.46 -8.51
CA GLU A 124 -6.59 -9.32 -7.73
C GLU A 124 -6.42 -9.11 -6.23
N ILE A 125 -5.17 -9.01 -5.75
CA ILE A 125 -4.87 -8.74 -4.34
C ILE A 125 -5.41 -7.36 -3.95
N GLU A 126 -5.09 -6.34 -4.74
CA GLU A 126 -5.55 -4.97 -4.49
C GLU A 126 -7.08 -4.89 -4.46
N THR A 127 -7.76 -5.44 -5.47
CA THR A 127 -9.22 -5.42 -5.59
C THR A 127 -9.92 -6.11 -4.42
N ARG A 128 -9.36 -7.24 -3.95
CA ARG A 128 -9.91 -7.96 -2.79
C ARG A 128 -9.85 -7.11 -1.53
N VAL A 129 -8.73 -6.43 -1.29
CA VAL A 129 -8.60 -5.52 -0.14
C VAL A 129 -9.53 -4.31 -0.29
N LEU A 130 -9.57 -3.68 -1.48
CA LEU A 130 -10.44 -2.54 -1.73
C LEU A 130 -11.92 -2.87 -1.56
N THR A 131 -12.33 -4.10 -1.90
CA THR A 131 -13.69 -4.58 -1.67
C THR A 131 -13.95 -4.83 -0.18
N ARG A 132 -12.98 -5.40 0.56
CA ARG A 132 -13.09 -5.62 2.02
C ARG A 132 -13.20 -4.31 2.80
N PHE A 133 -12.53 -3.26 2.33
CA PHE A 133 -12.52 -1.92 2.94
C PHE A 133 -13.22 -0.90 2.06
N SER A 134 -14.38 -1.26 1.48
CA SER A 134 -15.12 -0.39 0.54
C SER A 134 -15.44 0.97 1.13
N GLU A 135 -15.80 1.03 2.42
CA GLU A 135 -16.11 2.30 3.10
C GLU A 135 -14.91 3.26 3.15
N ILE A 136 -13.70 2.74 3.39
CA ILE A 136 -12.48 3.56 3.37
C ILE A 136 -12.14 3.93 1.92
N HIS A 137 -12.27 2.99 0.98
CA HIS A 137 -11.95 3.20 -0.42
C HIS A 137 -12.84 4.25 -1.08
N GLU A 138 -14.16 4.18 -0.89
CA GLU A 138 -15.13 5.10 -1.48
C GLU A 138 -15.03 6.52 -0.90
N GLY A 139 -14.46 6.66 0.30
CA GLY A 139 -14.25 7.95 0.95
C GLY A 139 -12.97 8.68 0.54
N LEU A 140 -12.00 7.95 -0.03
CA LEU A 140 -10.69 8.46 -0.45
C LEU A 140 -10.73 9.07 -1.85
#